data_AF-A0A1J4NJR6-F1
#
_entry.id   AF-A0A1J4NJR6-F1
#
_cell.length_a   1.000
_cell.length_b   1.000
_cell.length_c   1.000
_cell.angle_alpha   90.00
_cell.angle_beta   90.00
_cell.angle_gamma   90.00
#
_symmetry.space_group_name_H-M   'P 1'
#
loop_
_entity.id
_entity.type
_entity.pdbx_description
1 polymer ?
#
loop_
_entity_poly.entity_id
_entity_poly.type
_entity_poly.pdbx_seq_one_letter_code
_entity_poly.pdbx_strand_id
1 'polypeptide(L)'
;MTRHIRHAALFCLLLLAALLVSAVRVQIVRAGSYDDNPANRRASIARYGQPRGDVLVGGAPVTGSRDTKEQLRYERTYPDGPLYAPVTGFASQAYGTTFLEHAEDGILSGTDPMLAPFPLLSGLTHARARGGDVVTTINRSAQEAAYEGLEGRKGAVAALDPATGRILALVTSPSYDPAELSGNGLPAMRAWARLNADPDKPMLNRAVRQTYPPGSTFKVVTAAAALDAGVVTDLDAPTDSPDPYRLPGTTTRLTNEGDGCADASLRSAFEWSCNTVFAKLGVDVGVDRMASTASGFGFNDTSLRIPYSAVRSTFDTQVDKAQLGLSSIGQYNTRATPLQMAMVAAAVADGGQVREPYLVERTVRRGGETVATTGPRPVRQAMRPGTAALMKELMTDVVTEGTGRNAAIPGAVVGGKTGTAQHGVGNTGTPYAWFVSWAQGDDDVQPRVAVAVVVEDASAHRGEITGGGFAAPIARAVMRAVLDS
;
A
#
# COMPACT_ATOMS: atom_id res chain seq x y z
N MET A 1 -51.15 -26.47 55.01
CA MET A 1 -51.30 -25.51 53.89
C MET A 1 -52.63 -25.80 53.20
N THR A 2 -53.58 -24.87 53.19
CA THR A 2 -54.92 -25.09 52.59
C THR A 2 -54.82 -25.21 51.07
N ARG A 3 -55.74 -25.94 50.44
CA ARG A 3 -55.78 -26.17 48.98
C ARG A 3 -55.72 -24.86 48.19
N HIS A 4 -56.33 -23.80 48.72
CA HIS A 4 -56.37 -22.48 48.10
C HIS A 4 -55.00 -21.78 48.10
N ILE A 5 -54.22 -21.92 49.17
CA ILE A 5 -52.85 -21.38 49.23
C ILE A 5 -51.93 -22.10 48.23
N ARG A 6 -52.08 -23.42 48.05
CA ARG A 6 -51.30 -24.18 47.05
C ARG A 6 -51.63 -23.76 45.61
N HIS A 7 -52.90 -23.52 45.30
CA HIS A 7 -53.30 -23.02 43.98
C HIS A 7 -52.80 -21.59 43.72
N ALA A 8 -52.88 -20.71 44.72
CA ALA A 8 -52.35 -19.35 44.61
C ALA A 8 -50.82 -19.37 44.39
N ALA A 9 -50.08 -20.19 45.14
CA ALA A 9 -48.65 -20.35 44.97
C ALA A 9 -48.29 -20.91 43.58
N LEU A 10 -49.01 -21.93 43.10
CA LEU A 10 -48.82 -22.49 41.76
C LEU A 10 -49.09 -21.44 40.67
N PHE A 11 -50.15 -20.66 40.81
CA PHE A 11 -50.49 -19.58 39.88
C PHE A 11 -49.40 -18.50 39.85
N CYS A 12 -48.91 -18.05 41.01
CA CYS A 12 -47.79 -17.12 41.08
C CYS A 12 -46.51 -17.68 40.43
N LEU A 13 -46.23 -18.98 40.62
CA LEU A 13 -45.06 -19.64 40.03
C LEU A 13 -45.17 -19.75 38.51
N LEU A 14 -46.38 -20.01 37.99
CA LEU A 14 -46.66 -19.96 36.56
C LEU A 14 -46.49 -18.55 35.98
N LEU A 15 -46.95 -17.51 36.68
CA LEU A 15 -46.72 -16.12 36.26
C LEU A 15 -45.24 -15.76 36.25
N LEU A 16 -44.48 -16.18 37.26
CA LEU A 16 -43.03 -15.97 37.31
C LEU A 16 -42.32 -16.67 36.15
N ALA A 17 -42.68 -17.94 35.88
CA ALA A 17 -42.13 -18.69 34.75
C ALA A 17 -42.46 -18.01 33.40
N ALA A 18 -43.69 -17.53 33.21
CA ALA A 18 -44.07 -16.78 32.02
C ALA A 18 -43.25 -15.49 31.86
N LEU A 19 -42.96 -14.80 32.97
CA LEU A 19 -42.15 -13.58 32.98
C LEU A 19 -40.68 -13.87 32.64
N LEU A 20 -40.12 -14.98 33.14
CA LEU A 20 -38.77 -15.44 32.79
C LEU A 20 -38.66 -15.86 31.31
N VAL A 21 -39.66 -16.59 30.79
CA VAL A 21 -39.72 -16.94 29.36
C VAL A 21 -39.81 -15.68 28.50
N SER A 22 -40.60 -14.69 28.91
CA SER A 22 -40.67 -13.39 28.23
C SER A 22 -39.33 -12.66 28.26
N ALA A 23 -38.63 -12.66 29.41
CA ALA A 23 -37.31 -12.07 29.54
C ALA A 23 -36.28 -12.76 28.62
N VAL A 24 -36.24 -14.09 28.58
CA VAL A 24 -35.37 -14.85 27.67
C VAL A 24 -35.69 -14.54 26.20
N ARG A 25 -36.97 -14.43 25.85
CA ARG A 25 -37.40 -14.04 24.50
C ARG A 25 -36.87 -12.66 24.11
N VAL A 26 -36.90 -11.69 25.02
CA VAL A 26 -36.42 -10.32 24.77
C VAL A 26 -34.89 -10.25 24.75
N GLN A 27 -34.24 -10.81 25.78
CA GLN A 27 -32.81 -10.66 26.06
C GLN A 27 -31.91 -11.60 25.24
N ILE A 28 -32.45 -12.71 24.71
CA ILE A 28 -31.66 -13.69 23.95
C ILE A 28 -32.20 -13.80 22.52
N VAL A 29 -33.49 -14.10 22.36
CA VAL A 29 -34.05 -14.38 21.02
C VAL A 29 -34.21 -13.11 20.19
N ARG A 30 -34.62 -11.99 20.80
CA ARG A 30 -34.85 -10.72 20.11
C ARG A 30 -33.74 -9.68 20.27
N ALA A 31 -32.72 -9.94 21.08
CA ALA A 31 -31.66 -8.98 21.35
C ALA A 31 -31.01 -8.46 20.06
N GLY A 32 -30.58 -9.37 19.17
CA GLY A 32 -30.03 -8.98 17.86
C GLY A 32 -30.97 -8.09 17.05
N SER A 33 -32.27 -8.43 16.98
CA SER A 33 -33.26 -7.60 16.25
C SER A 33 -33.46 -6.20 16.84
N TYR A 34 -33.20 -6.00 18.13
CA TYR A 34 -33.25 -4.70 18.78
C TYR A 34 -31.93 -3.94 18.65
N ASP A 35 -30.81 -4.64 18.64
CA ASP A 35 -29.48 -4.06 18.46
C ASP A 35 -29.25 -3.61 17.01
N ASP A 36 -29.66 -4.43 16.03
CA ASP A 36 -29.55 -4.14 14.59
C ASP A 36 -30.64 -3.18 14.08
N ASN A 37 -31.57 -2.76 14.93
CA ASN A 37 -32.62 -1.83 14.55
C ASN A 37 -32.00 -0.45 14.21
N PRO A 38 -32.24 0.12 13.01
CA PRO A 38 -31.69 1.43 12.63
C PRO A 38 -32.09 2.59 13.57
N ALA A 39 -33.20 2.45 14.32
CA ALA A 39 -33.62 3.42 15.32
C ALA A 39 -32.81 3.32 16.64
N ASN A 40 -32.06 2.24 16.86
CA ASN A 40 -31.27 2.04 18.07
C ASN A 40 -29.95 2.84 18.01
N ARG A 41 -30.00 4.08 18.48
CA ARG A 41 -28.83 4.98 18.53
C ARG A 41 -27.89 4.70 19.70
N ARG A 42 -28.19 3.75 20.60
CA ARG A 42 -27.37 3.52 21.82
C ARG A 42 -25.95 3.09 21.48
N ALA A 43 -25.77 2.23 20.49
CA ALA A 43 -24.45 1.78 20.05
C ALA A 43 -23.61 2.95 19.51
N SER A 44 -24.19 3.82 18.69
CA SER A 44 -23.53 5.02 18.17
C SER A 44 -23.22 6.04 19.27
N ILE A 45 -24.18 6.31 20.16
CA ILE A 45 -23.96 7.22 21.31
C ILE A 45 -22.84 6.67 22.22
N ALA A 46 -22.79 5.36 22.47
CA ALA A 46 -21.72 4.75 23.23
C ALA A 46 -20.36 4.82 22.50
N ARG A 47 -20.35 4.60 21.19
CA ARG A 47 -19.13 4.68 20.34
C ARG A 47 -18.53 6.07 20.33
N TYR A 48 -19.35 7.11 20.17
CA TYR A 48 -18.91 8.52 20.10
C TYR A 48 -19.02 9.24 21.46
N GLY A 49 -19.39 8.54 22.53
CA GLY A 49 -19.48 9.10 23.88
C GLY A 49 -18.11 9.22 24.58
N GLN A 50 -17.09 8.56 24.03
CA GLN A 50 -15.70 8.64 24.50
C GLN A 50 -14.75 8.99 23.35
N PRO A 51 -13.60 9.63 23.63
CA PRO A 51 -12.61 9.88 22.59
C PRO A 51 -12.04 8.55 22.07
N ARG A 52 -11.85 8.46 20.76
CA ARG A 52 -11.02 7.42 20.14
C ARG A 52 -9.57 7.60 20.57
N GLY A 53 -8.82 6.51 20.67
CA GLY A 53 -7.37 6.57 20.74
C GLY A 53 -6.77 7.01 19.42
N ASP A 54 -5.48 7.32 19.40
CA ASP A 54 -4.85 8.05 18.31
C ASP A 54 -3.95 7.18 17.44
N VAL A 55 -3.88 7.50 16.15
CA VAL A 55 -2.86 6.98 15.25
C VAL A 55 -1.61 7.84 15.41
N LEU A 56 -0.48 7.21 15.69
CA LEU A 56 0.79 7.86 16.00
C LEU A 56 1.79 7.66 14.85
N VAL A 57 2.45 8.74 14.45
CA VAL A 57 3.56 8.77 13.48
C VAL A 57 4.77 9.39 14.18
N GLY A 58 5.87 8.65 14.26
CA GLY A 58 7.06 9.10 15.01
C GLY A 58 6.76 9.38 16.50
N GLY A 59 5.77 8.69 17.08
CA GLY A 59 5.34 8.89 18.47
C GLY A 59 4.40 10.08 18.70
N ALA A 60 4.10 10.89 17.70
CA ALA A 60 3.16 12.00 17.81
C ALA A 60 1.82 11.68 17.11
N PRO A 61 0.68 12.13 17.68
CA PRO A 61 -0.63 11.85 17.13
C PRO A 61 -0.89 12.63 15.84
N VAL A 62 -1.34 11.91 14.80
CA VAL A 62 -1.84 12.46 13.53
C VAL A 62 -3.36 12.37 13.42
N THR A 63 -3.99 11.97 14.52
CA THR A 63 -5.44 11.98 14.71
C THR A 63 -5.75 12.45 16.12
N GLY A 64 -6.96 12.90 16.36
CA GLY A 64 -7.43 13.28 17.69
C GLY A 64 -8.95 13.20 17.79
N SER A 65 -9.52 13.60 18.92
CA SER A 65 -10.97 13.68 19.11
C SER A 65 -11.38 15.06 19.64
N ARG A 66 -12.37 15.70 19.01
CA ARG A 66 -12.96 16.98 19.43
C ARG A 66 -14.32 16.77 20.08
N ASP A 67 -14.53 17.35 21.26
CA ASP A 67 -15.81 17.32 21.97
C ASP A 67 -16.79 18.34 21.39
N THR A 68 -17.82 17.87 20.67
CA THR A 68 -18.87 18.68 20.04
C THR A 68 -19.93 19.17 21.02
N LYS A 69 -19.97 18.60 22.25
CA LYS A 69 -21.06 18.80 23.22
C LYS A 69 -22.44 18.31 22.76
N GLU A 70 -22.51 17.57 21.65
CA GLU A 70 -23.75 16.95 21.16
C GLU A 70 -23.92 15.49 21.67
N GLN A 71 -25.01 14.82 21.27
CA GLN A 71 -25.25 13.42 21.64
C GLN A 71 -24.15 12.48 21.13
N LEU A 72 -23.66 12.70 19.90
CA LEU A 72 -22.44 12.07 19.40
C LEU A 72 -21.26 12.99 19.79
N ARG A 73 -20.83 12.83 21.04
CA ARG A 73 -19.99 13.79 21.74
C ARG A 73 -18.64 14.04 21.08
N TYR A 74 -18.00 13.01 20.52
CA TYR A 74 -16.66 13.13 19.96
C TYR A 74 -16.66 12.95 18.44
N GLU A 75 -16.17 13.97 17.75
CA GLU A 75 -15.81 13.90 16.33
C GLU A 75 -14.30 13.66 16.18
N ARG A 76 -13.91 12.93 15.14
CA ARG A 76 -12.50 12.70 14.83
C ARG A 76 -11.87 13.97 14.26
N THR A 77 -10.58 14.17 14.52
CA THR A 77 -9.77 15.27 13.97
C THR A 77 -8.49 14.69 13.37
N TYR A 78 -7.94 15.37 12.36
CA TYR A 78 -6.76 14.91 11.62
C TYR A 78 -5.81 16.10 11.40
N PRO A 79 -4.88 16.35 12.34
CA PRO A 79 -3.75 17.22 12.06
C PRO A 79 -3.07 16.79 10.76
N ASP A 80 -2.86 17.73 9.85
CA ASP A 80 -2.30 17.48 8.51
C ASP A 80 -3.05 16.40 7.73
N GLY A 81 -4.39 16.38 7.83
CA GLY A 81 -5.27 15.36 7.27
C GLY A 81 -4.89 14.86 5.86
N PRO A 82 -4.73 15.75 4.85
CA PRO A 82 -4.33 15.34 3.50
C PRO A 82 -3.01 14.55 3.41
N LEU A 83 -2.03 14.85 4.27
CA LEU A 83 -0.74 14.17 4.32
C LEU A 83 -0.85 12.71 4.75
N TYR A 84 -1.77 12.43 5.70
CA TYR A 84 -1.91 11.11 6.32
C TYR A 84 -3.18 10.35 5.94
N ALA A 85 -4.11 10.94 5.19
CA ALA A 85 -5.36 10.29 4.78
C ALA A 85 -5.20 8.91 4.12
N PRO A 86 -4.17 8.61 3.32
CA PRO A 86 -3.95 7.26 2.76
C PRO A 86 -3.57 6.22 3.82
N VAL A 87 -2.99 6.68 4.94
CA VAL A 87 -2.59 5.86 6.08
C VAL A 87 -3.77 5.72 7.05
N THR A 88 -4.31 6.84 7.54
CA THR A 88 -5.38 6.85 8.56
C THR A 88 -6.71 6.40 7.99
N GLY A 89 -7.07 6.85 6.79
CA GLY A 89 -8.45 6.88 6.34
C GLY A 89 -9.27 7.90 7.12
N PHE A 90 -10.57 7.65 7.21
CA PHE A 90 -11.49 8.45 8.00
C PHE A 90 -12.29 7.57 8.98
N ALA A 91 -12.76 8.20 10.05
CA ALA A 91 -13.79 7.75 10.98
C ALA A 91 -14.89 8.80 11.02
N SER A 92 -16.02 8.46 10.41
CA SER A 92 -17.19 9.31 10.24
C SER A 92 -18.34 8.83 11.12
N GLN A 93 -19.03 9.75 11.77
CA GLN A 93 -20.28 9.46 12.47
C GLN A 93 -21.42 9.07 11.53
N ALA A 94 -21.36 9.43 10.24
CA ALA A 94 -22.36 9.12 9.23
C ALA A 94 -21.95 7.99 8.26
N TYR A 95 -20.67 7.90 7.89
CA TYR A 95 -20.19 7.07 6.78
C TYR A 95 -19.27 5.91 7.19
N GLY A 96 -19.12 5.64 8.49
CA GLY A 96 -18.32 4.53 8.98
C GLY A 96 -16.82 4.82 9.02
N THR A 97 -15.99 3.81 8.78
CA THR A 97 -14.52 3.90 8.91
C THR A 97 -13.82 3.33 7.69
N THR A 98 -12.60 3.81 7.40
CA THR A 98 -11.74 3.27 6.32
C THR A 98 -10.28 3.11 6.78
N PHE A 99 -9.47 2.37 6.01
CA PHE A 99 -8.03 2.12 6.25
C PHE A 99 -7.68 1.78 7.71
N LEU A 100 -6.70 2.44 8.34
CA LEU A 100 -6.31 2.14 9.72
C LEU A 100 -7.44 2.42 10.72
N GLU A 101 -8.23 3.49 10.51
CA GLU A 101 -9.39 3.77 11.35
C GLU A 101 -10.40 2.61 11.37
N HIS A 102 -10.47 1.83 10.28
CA HIS A 102 -11.29 0.63 10.20
C HIS A 102 -10.58 -0.62 10.71
N ALA A 103 -9.35 -0.87 10.23
CA ALA A 103 -8.60 -2.08 10.53
C ALA A 103 -8.31 -2.21 12.04
N GLU A 104 -8.04 -1.07 12.69
CA GLU A 104 -7.75 -1.00 14.13
C GLU A 104 -8.94 -0.44 14.93
N ASP A 105 -10.18 -0.53 14.40
CA ASP A 105 -11.38 0.01 15.07
C ASP A 105 -11.58 -0.54 16.48
N GLY A 106 -11.24 -1.82 16.68
CA GLY A 106 -11.29 -2.47 18.00
C GLY A 106 -10.42 -1.74 19.02
N ILE A 107 -9.16 -1.50 18.67
CA ILE A 107 -8.17 -0.84 19.52
C ILE A 107 -8.55 0.64 19.71
N LEU A 108 -8.73 1.37 18.60
CA LEU A 108 -9.00 2.81 18.60
C LEU A 108 -10.29 3.15 19.33
N SER A 109 -11.33 2.30 19.24
CA SER A 109 -12.62 2.54 19.89
C SER A 109 -12.76 1.92 21.29
N GLY A 110 -11.77 1.17 21.76
CA GLY A 110 -11.79 0.56 23.09
C GLY A 110 -12.68 -0.67 23.24
N THR A 111 -13.04 -1.33 22.12
CA THR A 111 -13.80 -2.60 22.13
C THR A 111 -12.93 -3.83 22.02
N ASP A 112 -11.65 -3.67 21.74
CA ASP A 112 -10.71 -4.79 21.72
C ASP A 112 -10.64 -5.42 23.12
N PRO A 113 -10.89 -6.74 23.27
CA PRO A 113 -10.81 -7.43 24.55
C PRO A 113 -9.44 -7.29 25.24
N MET A 114 -8.36 -7.11 24.49
CA MET A 114 -7.01 -6.91 25.02
C MET A 114 -6.85 -5.57 25.74
N LEU A 115 -7.75 -4.61 25.54
CA LEU A 115 -7.76 -3.35 26.29
C LEU A 115 -8.45 -3.46 27.65
N ALA A 116 -9.22 -4.52 27.90
CA ALA A 116 -9.93 -4.69 29.15
C ALA A 116 -9.00 -5.25 30.25
N PRO A 117 -8.92 -4.63 31.44
CA PRO A 117 -8.11 -5.14 32.55
C PRO A 117 -8.63 -6.48 33.11
N PHE A 118 -9.94 -6.74 33.01
CA PHE A 118 -10.58 -7.99 33.43
C PHE A 118 -11.68 -8.42 32.44
N PRO A 119 -11.34 -9.13 31.35
CA PRO A 119 -12.25 -9.42 30.23
C PRO A 119 -13.60 -10.03 30.62
N LEU A 120 -13.61 -10.89 31.65
CA LEU A 120 -14.81 -11.57 32.17
C LEU A 120 -15.75 -10.62 32.94
N LEU A 121 -15.22 -9.62 33.64
CA LEU A 121 -16.00 -8.63 34.40
C LEU A 121 -16.50 -7.48 33.52
N SER A 122 -15.73 -7.09 32.51
CA SER A 122 -16.14 -6.08 31.53
C SER A 122 -17.28 -6.56 30.63
N GLY A 123 -17.34 -7.87 30.31
CA GLY A 123 -18.48 -8.47 29.63
C GLY A 123 -19.79 -8.36 30.42
N LEU A 124 -19.74 -8.49 31.75
CA LEU A 124 -20.90 -8.37 32.63
C LEU A 124 -21.36 -6.91 32.85
N THR A 125 -20.43 -5.95 32.82
CA THR A 125 -20.74 -4.53 33.07
C THR A 125 -20.96 -3.71 31.79
N HIS A 126 -20.64 -4.27 30.62
CA HIS A 126 -20.63 -3.57 29.33
C HIS A 126 -19.78 -2.28 29.37
N ALA A 127 -18.84 -2.21 30.32
CA ALA A 127 -17.95 -1.07 30.48
C ALA A 127 -16.91 -1.10 29.36
N ARG A 128 -16.99 -0.11 28.46
CA ARG A 128 -16.05 0.03 27.35
C ARG A 128 -14.71 0.54 27.90
N ALA A 129 -13.61 -0.11 27.50
CA ALA A 129 -12.29 0.41 27.81
C ALA A 129 -12.10 1.74 27.06
N ARG A 130 -11.17 2.57 27.54
CA ARG A 130 -10.70 3.72 26.77
C ARG A 130 -10.01 3.21 25.50
N GLY A 131 -10.16 3.93 24.39
CA GLY A 131 -9.44 3.63 23.16
C GLY A 131 -7.93 3.59 23.40
N GLY A 132 -7.27 2.63 22.76
CA GLY A 132 -5.81 2.54 22.66
C GLY A 132 -5.30 3.24 21.40
N ASP A 133 -3.99 3.46 21.35
CA ASP A 133 -3.31 4.15 20.27
C ASP A 133 -2.64 3.15 19.32
N VAL A 134 -2.51 3.51 18.06
CA VAL A 134 -1.90 2.70 17.00
C VAL A 134 -0.61 3.37 16.57
N VAL A 135 0.54 2.75 16.83
CA VAL A 135 1.84 3.26 16.41
C VAL A 135 2.12 2.73 15.00
N THR A 136 2.26 3.64 14.04
CA THR A 136 2.56 3.28 12.64
C THR A 136 4.06 3.10 12.42
N THR A 137 4.41 2.51 11.28
CA THR A 137 5.79 2.40 10.80
C THR A 137 6.28 3.64 10.06
N ILE A 138 5.36 4.58 9.75
CA ILE A 138 5.61 5.74 8.90
C ILE A 138 6.72 6.63 9.48
N ASN A 139 7.68 6.97 8.63
CA ASN A 139 8.67 8.00 8.89
C ASN A 139 8.08 9.35 8.45
N ARG A 140 8.00 10.30 9.37
CA ARG A 140 7.39 11.61 9.13
C ARG A 140 8.06 12.35 7.97
N SER A 141 9.39 12.48 8.02
CA SER A 141 10.17 13.21 7.01
C SER A 141 10.03 12.58 5.63
N ALA A 142 10.00 11.24 5.55
CA ALA A 142 9.77 10.53 4.29
C ALA A 142 8.34 10.76 3.74
N GLN A 143 7.32 10.76 4.61
CA GLN A 143 5.93 11.02 4.24
C GLN A 143 5.76 12.46 3.72
N GLU A 144 6.33 13.44 4.42
CA GLU A 144 6.32 14.86 4.05
C GLU A 144 7.03 15.07 2.70
N ALA A 145 8.25 14.56 2.54
CA ALA A 145 9.01 14.65 1.29
C ALA A 145 8.26 14.02 0.10
N ALA A 146 7.57 12.90 0.31
CA ALA A 146 6.76 12.25 -0.71
C ALA A 146 5.53 13.08 -1.12
N TYR A 147 4.84 13.66 -0.14
CA TYR A 147 3.64 14.47 -0.38
C TYR A 147 3.97 15.80 -1.04
N GLU A 148 4.99 16.50 -0.54
CA GLU A 148 5.50 17.74 -1.11
C GLU A 148 6.01 17.50 -2.54
N GLY A 149 6.79 16.44 -2.77
CA GLY A 149 7.36 16.15 -4.09
C GLY A 149 6.30 15.84 -5.17
N LEU A 150 5.12 15.33 -4.81
CA LEU A 150 4.03 15.19 -5.76
C LEU A 150 3.48 16.55 -6.22
N GLU A 151 3.59 17.60 -5.41
CA GLU A 151 3.19 18.98 -5.73
C GLU A 151 1.75 19.08 -6.27
N GLY A 152 0.84 18.26 -5.72
CA GLY A 152 -0.57 18.19 -6.16
C GLY A 152 -0.79 17.45 -7.48
N ARG A 153 0.27 17.00 -8.18
CA ARG A 153 0.14 16.14 -9.36
C ARG A 153 -0.47 14.80 -8.97
N LYS A 154 -1.35 14.27 -9.82
CA LYS A 154 -2.00 12.99 -9.57
C LYS A 154 -0.93 11.88 -9.55
N GLY A 155 -0.93 11.02 -8.55
CA GLY A 155 0.12 10.02 -8.39
C GLY A 155 0.16 9.39 -7.01
N ALA A 156 1.20 8.60 -6.76
CA ALA A 156 1.43 7.96 -5.48
C ALA A 156 2.90 7.62 -5.25
N VAL A 157 3.25 7.53 -3.97
CA VAL A 157 4.57 7.11 -3.49
C VAL A 157 4.39 6.03 -2.44
N ALA A 158 5.17 4.97 -2.53
CA ALA A 158 5.34 3.98 -1.48
C ALA A 158 6.82 3.83 -1.17
N ALA A 159 7.19 3.87 0.12
CA ALA A 159 8.55 3.63 0.59
C ALA A 159 8.56 2.54 1.65
N LEU A 160 9.55 1.64 1.57
CA LEU A 160 9.73 0.49 2.45
C LEU A 160 11.14 0.50 3.02
N ASP A 161 11.29 0.01 4.24
CA ASP A 161 12.57 -0.49 4.75
C ASP A 161 12.79 -1.91 4.15
N PRO A 162 13.84 -2.13 3.34
CA PRO A 162 14.10 -3.42 2.72
C PRO A 162 14.30 -4.57 3.71
N ALA A 163 14.93 -4.31 4.84
CA ALA A 163 15.35 -5.34 5.80
C ALA A 163 14.23 -5.78 6.75
N THR A 164 13.15 -4.99 6.84
CA THR A 164 12.05 -5.27 7.78
C THR A 164 10.70 -5.38 7.09
N GLY A 165 10.49 -4.73 5.95
CA GLY A 165 9.18 -4.57 5.33
C GLY A 165 8.33 -3.45 5.96
N ARG A 166 8.90 -2.62 6.85
CA ARG A 166 8.20 -1.44 7.38
C ARG A 166 7.80 -0.51 6.25
N ILE A 167 6.55 -0.07 6.24
CA ILE A 167 6.12 1.01 5.35
C ILE A 167 6.56 2.34 5.94
N LEU A 168 7.53 2.98 5.29
CA LEU A 168 8.11 4.26 5.72
C LEU A 168 7.31 5.45 5.20
N ALA A 169 6.75 5.35 3.99
CA ALA A 169 5.86 6.35 3.44
C ALA A 169 4.78 5.69 2.57
N LEU A 170 3.56 6.23 2.63
CA LEU A 170 2.42 5.81 1.81
C LEU A 170 1.57 7.02 1.48
N VAL A 171 1.78 7.56 0.28
CA VAL A 171 1.22 8.84 -0.15
C VAL A 171 0.42 8.69 -1.44
N THR A 172 -0.67 9.43 -1.54
CA THR A 172 -1.44 9.62 -2.77
C THR A 172 -1.63 11.11 -3.01
N SER A 173 -1.76 11.49 -4.27
CA SER A 173 -2.20 12.82 -4.68
C SER A 173 -3.17 12.70 -5.87
N PRO A 174 -4.21 13.54 -5.97
CA PRO A 174 -4.69 14.41 -4.89
C PRO A 174 -5.18 13.59 -3.69
N SER A 175 -5.09 14.20 -2.50
CA SER A 175 -5.60 13.66 -1.24
C SER A 175 -6.81 14.48 -0.76
N TYR A 176 -7.33 14.19 0.43
CA TYR A 176 -8.47 14.90 1.02
C TYR A 176 -8.25 15.10 2.52
N ASP A 177 -8.94 16.05 3.13
CA ASP A 177 -8.99 16.18 4.59
C ASP A 177 -10.08 15.26 5.18
N PRO A 178 -9.70 14.21 5.94
CA PRO A 178 -10.67 13.31 6.57
C PRO A 178 -11.52 13.99 7.65
N ALA A 179 -11.09 15.15 8.18
CA ALA A 179 -11.85 15.91 9.18
C ALA A 179 -13.21 16.36 8.64
N GLU A 180 -13.30 16.67 7.34
CA GLU A 180 -14.55 17.07 6.68
C GLU A 180 -15.65 16.00 6.77
N LEU A 181 -15.26 14.72 6.90
CA LEU A 181 -16.19 13.58 6.96
C LEU A 181 -16.54 13.17 8.39
N SER A 182 -15.93 13.76 9.43
CA SER A 182 -15.97 13.21 10.78
C SER A 182 -17.35 13.29 11.46
N GLY A 183 -18.10 14.35 11.18
CA GLY A 183 -19.42 14.60 11.78
C GLY A 183 -20.58 13.84 11.13
N ASN A 184 -21.80 14.14 11.58
CA ASN A 184 -23.05 13.54 11.10
C ASN A 184 -24.02 14.54 10.44
N GLY A 185 -23.65 15.82 10.35
CA GLY A 185 -24.51 16.90 9.85
C GLY A 185 -24.35 17.21 8.36
N LEU A 186 -25.07 18.25 7.91
CA LEU A 186 -25.04 18.73 6.52
C LEU A 186 -23.62 19.00 5.97
N PRO A 187 -22.64 19.54 6.73
CA PRO A 187 -21.28 19.72 6.22
C PRO A 187 -20.63 18.39 5.79
N ALA A 188 -20.71 17.36 6.62
CA ALA A 188 -20.17 16.03 6.30
C ALA A 188 -20.88 15.40 5.09
N MET A 189 -22.20 15.62 4.95
CA MET A 189 -22.95 15.16 3.79
C MET A 189 -22.53 15.84 2.48
N ARG A 190 -22.26 17.16 2.51
CA ARG A 190 -21.76 17.90 1.34
C ARG A 190 -20.34 17.48 0.98
N ALA A 191 -19.46 17.32 1.97
CA ALA A 191 -18.09 16.84 1.76
C ALA A 191 -18.10 15.43 1.15
N TRP A 192 -18.93 14.52 1.67
CA TRP A 192 -19.10 13.19 1.11
C TRP A 192 -19.56 13.21 -0.35
N ALA A 193 -20.59 14.01 -0.67
CA ALA A 193 -21.08 14.14 -2.05
C ALA A 193 -19.99 14.70 -2.98
N ARG A 194 -19.27 15.75 -2.54
CA ARG A 194 -18.16 16.37 -3.29
C ARG A 194 -17.04 15.37 -3.57
N LEU A 195 -16.52 14.72 -2.54
CA LEU A 195 -15.37 13.80 -2.65
C LEU A 195 -15.68 12.55 -3.48
N ASN A 196 -16.93 12.05 -3.45
CA ASN A 196 -17.34 10.91 -4.28
C ASN A 196 -17.61 11.30 -5.75
N ALA A 197 -18.08 12.52 -6.00
CA ALA A 197 -18.33 13.02 -7.35
C ALA A 197 -17.06 13.53 -8.04
N ASP A 198 -15.96 13.71 -7.29
CA ASP A 198 -14.71 14.24 -7.81
C ASP A 198 -14.07 13.26 -8.82
N PRO A 199 -13.84 13.68 -10.09
CA PRO A 199 -13.24 12.82 -11.11
C PRO A 199 -11.80 12.41 -10.79
N ASP A 200 -11.10 13.19 -9.96
CA ASP A 200 -9.75 12.90 -9.51
C ASP A 200 -9.71 11.97 -8.30
N LYS A 201 -10.86 11.50 -7.79
CA LYS A 201 -10.96 10.44 -6.76
C LYS A 201 -9.96 10.64 -5.60
N PRO A 202 -10.01 11.76 -4.86
CA PRO A 202 -9.04 12.07 -3.81
C PRO A 202 -9.07 11.07 -2.64
N MET A 203 -10.18 10.36 -2.43
CA MET A 203 -10.28 9.30 -1.41
C MET A 203 -9.66 7.95 -1.83
N LEU A 204 -9.21 7.81 -3.08
CA LEU A 204 -8.57 6.59 -3.56
C LEU A 204 -7.11 6.55 -3.12
N ASN A 205 -6.75 5.57 -2.27
CA ASN A 205 -5.36 5.28 -1.97
C ASN A 205 -4.68 4.59 -3.17
N ARG A 206 -4.11 5.39 -4.08
CA ARG A 206 -3.47 4.92 -5.31
C ARG A 206 -2.27 4.01 -5.08
N ALA A 207 -1.55 4.20 -3.97
CA ALA A 207 -0.37 3.41 -3.65
C ALA A 207 -0.68 1.91 -3.48
N VAL A 208 -1.94 1.57 -3.16
CA VAL A 208 -2.33 0.21 -2.73
C VAL A 208 -3.65 -0.28 -3.35
N ARG A 209 -4.49 0.62 -3.89
CA ARG A 209 -5.81 0.30 -4.48
C ARG A 209 -5.90 0.54 -5.98
N GLN A 210 -4.88 1.12 -6.62
CA GLN A 210 -4.84 1.33 -8.06
C GLN A 210 -3.64 0.61 -8.67
N THR A 211 -3.86 -0.02 -9.83
CA THR A 211 -2.79 -0.66 -10.60
C THR A 211 -2.53 0.10 -11.90
N TYR A 212 -1.26 0.17 -12.27
CA TYR A 212 -0.79 0.82 -13.49
C TYR A 212 0.10 -0.14 -14.27
N PRO A 213 0.24 0.02 -15.60
CA PRO A 213 1.33 -0.62 -16.30
C PRO A 213 2.67 -0.11 -15.71
N PRO A 214 3.54 -0.99 -15.20
CA PRO A 214 4.83 -0.59 -14.63
C PRO A 214 5.85 -0.15 -15.70
N GLY A 215 5.61 -0.52 -16.97
CA GLY A 215 6.53 -0.23 -18.07
C GLY A 215 7.95 -0.71 -17.76
N SER A 216 8.95 0.08 -18.15
CA SER A 216 10.36 -0.30 -18.00
C SER A 216 10.82 -0.56 -16.56
N THR A 217 10.07 -0.19 -15.52
CA THR A 217 10.42 -0.61 -14.15
C THR A 217 10.24 -2.12 -13.93
N PHE A 218 9.39 -2.78 -14.71
CA PHE A 218 9.24 -4.24 -14.68
C PHE A 218 10.45 -4.99 -15.23
N LYS A 219 11.33 -4.32 -15.99
CA LYS A 219 12.58 -4.91 -16.48
C LYS A 219 13.49 -5.39 -15.35
N VAL A 220 13.31 -4.88 -14.12
CA VAL A 220 13.94 -5.42 -12.90
C VAL A 220 13.57 -6.89 -12.70
N VAL A 221 12.27 -7.23 -12.83
CA VAL A 221 11.75 -8.60 -12.70
C VAL A 221 12.26 -9.46 -13.86
N THR A 222 12.23 -8.94 -15.08
CA THR A 222 12.70 -9.65 -16.27
C THR A 222 14.20 -9.93 -16.24
N ALA A 223 15.03 -8.96 -15.82
CA ALA A 223 16.48 -9.16 -15.65
C ALA A 223 16.77 -10.22 -14.59
N ALA A 224 16.10 -10.15 -13.43
CA ALA A 224 16.24 -11.15 -12.38
C ALA A 224 15.87 -12.55 -12.88
N ALA A 225 14.77 -12.68 -13.64
CA ALA A 225 14.36 -13.95 -14.22
C ALA A 225 15.38 -14.49 -15.23
N ALA A 226 15.94 -13.63 -16.09
CA ALA A 226 16.93 -14.00 -17.11
C ALA A 226 18.25 -14.47 -16.49
N LEU A 227 18.71 -13.80 -15.43
CA LEU A 227 19.91 -14.16 -14.68
C LEU A 227 19.72 -15.48 -13.91
N ASP A 228 18.61 -15.65 -13.19
CA ASP A 228 18.33 -16.88 -12.44
C ASP A 228 18.10 -18.09 -13.34
N ALA A 229 17.52 -17.88 -14.53
CA ALA A 229 17.31 -18.90 -15.54
C ALA A 229 18.60 -19.29 -16.30
N GLY A 230 19.68 -18.52 -16.14
CA GLY A 230 20.94 -18.69 -16.87
C GLY A 230 20.84 -18.34 -18.35
N VAL A 231 19.84 -17.54 -18.75
CA VAL A 231 19.72 -17.01 -20.12
C VAL A 231 20.80 -15.94 -20.36
N VAL A 232 21.11 -15.17 -19.32
CA VAL A 232 22.26 -14.26 -19.27
C VAL A 232 23.21 -14.76 -18.20
N THR A 233 24.49 -14.89 -18.53
CA THR A 233 25.55 -15.34 -17.61
C THR A 233 26.68 -14.33 -17.44
N ASP A 234 26.75 -13.34 -18.33
CA ASP A 234 27.70 -12.23 -18.33
C ASP A 234 26.92 -10.95 -18.64
N LEU A 235 27.07 -9.92 -17.78
CA LEU A 235 26.35 -8.65 -17.91
C LEU A 235 26.81 -7.83 -19.11
N ASP A 236 28.05 -8.04 -19.56
CA ASP A 236 28.76 -7.22 -20.53
C ASP A 236 28.89 -7.90 -21.90
N ALA A 237 28.62 -9.21 -21.96
CA ALA A 237 28.53 -9.94 -23.22
C ALA A 237 27.36 -9.41 -24.08
N PRO A 238 27.54 -9.29 -25.41
CA PRO A 238 26.46 -8.96 -26.32
C PRO A 238 25.29 -9.94 -26.20
N THR A 239 24.07 -9.41 -26.24
CA THR A 239 22.90 -10.27 -26.40
C THR A 239 22.70 -10.59 -27.88
N ASP A 240 21.85 -11.57 -28.19
CA ASP A 240 21.34 -11.79 -29.55
C ASP A 240 19.95 -11.15 -29.63
N SER A 241 19.88 -9.84 -29.81
CA SER A 241 18.66 -9.03 -29.68
C SER A 241 18.59 -7.98 -30.79
N PRO A 242 17.89 -8.26 -31.91
CA PRO A 242 17.86 -7.32 -33.02
C PRO A 242 17.08 -6.06 -32.66
N ASP A 243 17.46 -4.95 -33.28
CA ASP A 243 16.71 -3.69 -33.26
C ASP A 243 16.34 -3.26 -34.68
N PRO A 244 15.05 -3.26 -35.07
CA PRO A 244 13.88 -3.59 -34.24
C PRO A 244 13.65 -5.09 -34.05
N TYR A 245 13.06 -5.46 -32.91
CA TYR A 245 12.70 -6.85 -32.61
C TYR A 245 11.31 -7.20 -33.15
N ARG A 246 11.20 -8.19 -34.04
CA ARG A 246 9.90 -8.69 -34.51
C ARG A 246 9.31 -9.64 -33.48
N LEU A 247 8.16 -9.27 -32.91
CA LEU A 247 7.49 -10.09 -31.90
C LEU A 247 7.10 -11.46 -32.50
N PRO A 248 7.42 -12.58 -31.83
CA PRO A 248 7.23 -13.92 -32.40
C PRO A 248 5.77 -14.20 -32.78
N GLY A 249 5.53 -14.77 -33.95
CA GLY A 249 4.19 -15.08 -34.43
C GLY A 249 3.40 -13.89 -34.98
N THR A 250 3.99 -12.69 -35.08
CA THR A 250 3.32 -11.47 -35.57
C THR A 250 4.15 -10.72 -36.60
N THR A 251 3.58 -9.74 -37.30
CA THR A 251 4.35 -8.78 -38.13
C THR A 251 4.78 -7.53 -37.37
N THR A 252 4.40 -7.41 -36.10
CA THR A 252 4.68 -6.25 -35.25
C THR A 252 6.16 -6.17 -34.91
N ARG A 253 6.74 -4.98 -35.12
CA ARG A 253 8.13 -4.66 -34.78
C ARG A 253 8.13 -3.77 -33.53
N LEU A 254 8.77 -4.25 -32.47
CA LEU A 254 9.02 -3.49 -31.26
C LEU A 254 10.28 -2.63 -31.47
N THR A 255 10.19 -1.37 -31.08
CA THR A 255 11.27 -0.39 -31.19
C THR A 255 11.71 0.11 -29.81
N ASN A 256 12.87 0.75 -29.78
CA ASN A 256 13.42 1.42 -28.61
C ASN A 256 13.14 2.92 -28.67
N GLU A 257 13.29 3.60 -27.52
CA GLU A 257 13.22 5.06 -27.46
C GLU A 257 14.53 5.73 -27.91
N GLY A 258 15.65 5.02 -27.82
CA GLY A 258 16.97 5.47 -28.26
C GLY A 258 17.70 4.41 -29.10
N ASP A 259 18.84 4.81 -29.66
CA ASP A 259 19.70 3.97 -30.50
C ASP A 259 20.65 3.08 -29.66
N GLY A 260 21.39 2.18 -30.31
CA GLY A 260 22.42 1.37 -29.66
C GLY A 260 21.92 0.11 -28.95
N CYS A 261 20.66 -0.27 -29.18
CA CYS A 261 20.03 -1.42 -28.52
C CYS A 261 20.15 -2.75 -29.30
N ALA A 262 20.68 -2.72 -30.53
CA ALA A 262 20.97 -3.94 -31.28
C ALA A 262 22.10 -4.71 -30.57
N ASP A 263 21.81 -5.94 -30.17
CA ASP A 263 22.75 -6.86 -29.51
C ASP A 263 23.43 -6.28 -28.25
N ALA A 264 22.83 -5.25 -27.66
CA ALA A 264 23.34 -4.60 -26.46
C ALA A 264 23.47 -5.61 -25.32
N SER A 265 24.51 -5.46 -24.51
CA SER A 265 24.70 -6.27 -23.30
C SER A 265 23.57 -6.02 -22.30
N LEU A 266 23.38 -6.92 -21.32
CA LEU A 266 22.35 -6.71 -20.30
C LEU A 266 22.58 -5.40 -19.53
N ARG A 267 23.84 -5.05 -19.25
CA ARG A 267 24.20 -3.79 -18.60
C ARG A 267 23.72 -2.58 -19.39
N SER A 268 24.20 -2.45 -20.64
CA SER A 268 23.84 -1.33 -21.51
C SER A 268 22.32 -1.28 -21.76
N ALA A 269 21.71 -2.44 -22.01
CA ALA A 269 20.28 -2.54 -22.23
C ALA A 269 19.45 -2.12 -21.00
N PHE A 270 19.91 -2.40 -19.78
CA PHE A 270 19.23 -2.01 -18.55
C PHE A 270 19.40 -0.51 -18.27
N GLU A 271 20.61 0.01 -18.45
CA GLU A 271 20.98 1.43 -18.31
C GLU A 271 20.17 2.33 -19.26
N TRP A 272 20.18 2.01 -20.55
CA TRP A 272 19.50 2.75 -21.63
C TRP A 272 18.08 2.25 -21.90
N SER A 273 17.62 1.26 -21.13
CA SER A 273 16.25 0.78 -21.13
C SER A 273 15.77 0.23 -22.48
N CYS A 274 16.59 -0.58 -23.16
CA CYS A 274 16.28 -1.19 -24.46
C CYS A 274 15.10 -2.18 -24.39
N ASN A 275 13.94 -1.81 -24.94
CA ASN A 275 12.75 -2.64 -25.02
C ASN A 275 12.98 -3.94 -25.81
N THR A 276 13.71 -3.88 -26.93
CA THR A 276 13.95 -5.05 -27.81
C THR A 276 14.65 -6.18 -27.06
N VAL A 277 15.72 -5.85 -26.32
CA VAL A 277 16.48 -6.79 -25.47
C VAL A 277 15.57 -7.40 -24.41
N PHE A 278 14.86 -6.60 -23.62
CA PHE A 278 14.04 -7.12 -22.52
C PHE A 278 12.82 -7.93 -22.98
N ALA A 279 12.21 -7.54 -24.11
CA ALA A 279 11.13 -8.34 -24.69
C ALA A 279 11.64 -9.70 -25.15
N LYS A 280 12.81 -9.75 -25.81
CA LYS A 280 13.40 -11.02 -26.23
C LYS A 280 13.86 -11.87 -25.05
N LEU A 281 14.53 -11.28 -24.06
CA LEU A 281 14.94 -12.00 -22.84
C LEU A 281 13.74 -12.64 -22.14
N GLY A 282 12.61 -11.94 -22.03
CA GLY A 282 11.40 -12.52 -21.47
C GLY A 282 10.86 -13.72 -22.26
N VAL A 283 10.94 -13.66 -23.59
CA VAL A 283 10.58 -14.78 -24.47
C VAL A 283 11.54 -15.96 -24.30
N ASP A 284 12.84 -15.70 -24.19
CA ASP A 284 13.88 -16.72 -24.05
C ASP A 284 13.82 -17.40 -22.66
N VAL A 285 13.45 -16.66 -21.61
CA VAL A 285 13.16 -17.20 -20.27
C VAL A 285 11.91 -18.09 -20.28
N GLY A 286 10.88 -17.68 -21.02
CA GLY A 286 9.61 -18.39 -21.14
C GLY A 286 8.60 -18.06 -20.04
N VAL A 287 7.32 -18.29 -20.34
CA VAL A 287 6.18 -17.86 -19.51
C VAL A 287 6.21 -18.42 -18.09
N ASP A 288 6.55 -19.71 -17.93
CA ASP A 288 6.52 -20.37 -16.61
C ASP A 288 7.53 -19.76 -15.64
N ARG A 289 8.78 -19.53 -16.11
CA ARG A 289 9.83 -18.95 -15.28
C ARG A 289 9.60 -17.46 -15.04
N MET A 290 9.09 -16.72 -16.01
CA MET A 290 8.67 -15.32 -15.82
C MET A 290 7.55 -15.22 -14.79
N ALA A 291 6.50 -16.05 -14.90
CA ALA A 291 5.39 -16.08 -13.97
C ALA A 291 5.83 -16.49 -12.56
N SER A 292 6.71 -17.48 -12.44
CA SER A 292 7.28 -17.90 -11.15
C SER A 292 8.10 -16.78 -10.52
N THR A 293 8.94 -16.09 -11.29
CA THR A 293 9.74 -14.95 -10.79
C THR A 293 8.83 -13.80 -10.35
N ALA A 294 7.86 -13.41 -11.18
CA ALA A 294 6.89 -12.36 -10.85
C ALA A 294 6.09 -12.71 -9.57
N SER A 295 5.66 -13.97 -9.41
CA SER A 295 5.01 -14.44 -8.20
C SER A 295 5.93 -14.39 -6.97
N GLY A 296 7.21 -14.72 -7.15
CA GLY A 296 8.26 -14.55 -6.14
C GLY A 296 8.40 -13.10 -5.67
N PHE A 297 8.16 -12.12 -6.55
CA PHE A 297 8.09 -10.69 -6.17
C PHE A 297 6.76 -10.28 -5.51
N GLY A 298 5.69 -11.07 -5.64
CA GLY A 298 4.36 -10.78 -5.08
C GLY A 298 3.26 -10.54 -6.12
N PHE A 299 3.56 -10.61 -7.42
CA PHE A 299 2.52 -10.55 -8.45
C PHE A 299 1.57 -11.74 -8.34
N ASN A 300 0.32 -11.50 -8.72
CA ASN A 300 -0.82 -12.40 -8.65
C ASN A 300 -1.26 -12.81 -7.21
N ASP A 301 -0.63 -12.28 -6.17
CA ASP A 301 -0.99 -12.49 -4.78
C ASP A 301 -2.26 -11.68 -4.40
N THR A 302 -3.32 -12.35 -3.99
CA THR A 302 -4.57 -11.74 -3.51
C THR A 302 -4.62 -11.61 -1.98
N SER A 303 -3.62 -12.14 -1.28
CA SER A 303 -3.58 -12.24 0.17
C SER A 303 -2.89 -11.04 0.83
N LEU A 304 -2.15 -10.21 0.09
CA LEU A 304 -1.44 -9.06 0.63
C LEU A 304 -2.34 -8.10 1.44
N ARG A 305 -1.99 -7.86 2.71
CA ARG A 305 -2.69 -6.96 3.65
C ARG A 305 -1.70 -6.02 4.34
N ILE A 306 -2.10 -4.76 4.54
CA ILE A 306 -1.32 -3.71 5.23
C ILE A 306 -2.19 -2.76 6.07
N PRO A 307 -2.61 -3.13 7.28
CA PRO A 307 -3.47 -4.26 7.64
C PRO A 307 -4.78 -4.41 6.83
N TYR A 308 -5.09 -3.48 5.92
CA TYR A 308 -6.20 -3.60 4.96
C TYR A 308 -5.74 -4.18 3.61
N SER A 309 -6.67 -4.67 2.79
CA SER A 309 -6.32 -5.31 1.51
C SER A 309 -5.65 -4.37 0.50
N ALA A 310 -4.54 -4.81 -0.07
CA ALA A 310 -4.01 -4.23 -1.30
C ALA A 310 -4.69 -4.87 -2.52
N VAL A 311 -4.86 -4.12 -3.61
CA VAL A 311 -5.33 -4.69 -4.87
C VAL A 311 -4.22 -5.54 -5.49
N ARG A 312 -4.59 -6.66 -6.11
CA ARG A 312 -3.66 -7.59 -6.76
C ARG A 312 -2.96 -6.92 -7.94
N SER A 313 -1.63 -6.93 -7.92
CA SER A 313 -0.79 -6.69 -9.10
C SER A 313 -0.77 -7.93 -9.99
N THR A 314 -0.83 -7.79 -11.31
CA THR A 314 -1.07 -8.89 -12.25
C THR A 314 0.10 -9.12 -13.20
N PHE A 315 0.39 -10.39 -13.44
CA PHE A 315 1.23 -10.87 -14.54
C PHE A 315 0.57 -12.10 -15.16
N ASP A 316 0.22 -12.05 -16.44
CA ASP A 316 -0.54 -13.13 -17.07
C ASP A 316 0.32 -14.39 -17.23
N THR A 317 -0.24 -15.53 -16.84
CA THR A 317 0.44 -16.83 -16.88
C THR A 317 0.09 -17.65 -18.13
N GLN A 318 -0.86 -17.17 -18.93
CA GLN A 318 -1.35 -17.82 -20.15
C GLN A 318 -1.30 -16.81 -21.29
N VAL A 319 -0.13 -16.69 -21.90
CA VAL A 319 0.14 -15.74 -22.98
C VAL A 319 0.96 -16.42 -24.08
N ASP A 320 0.76 -15.96 -25.32
CA ASP A 320 1.68 -16.32 -26.41
C ASP A 320 3.03 -15.60 -26.28
N LYS A 321 3.99 -15.94 -27.16
CA LYS A 321 5.34 -15.35 -27.11
C LYS A 321 5.36 -13.84 -27.39
N ALA A 322 4.47 -13.32 -28.25
CA ALA A 322 4.42 -11.89 -28.52
C ALA A 322 3.89 -11.12 -27.29
N GLN A 323 2.83 -11.63 -26.68
CA GLN A 323 2.23 -11.11 -25.46
C GLN A 323 3.20 -11.21 -24.28
N LEU A 324 3.97 -12.30 -24.17
CA LEU A 324 5.03 -12.45 -23.18
C LEU A 324 6.13 -11.41 -23.36
N GLY A 325 6.57 -11.16 -24.60
CA GLY A 325 7.56 -10.12 -24.90
C GLY A 325 7.09 -8.73 -24.45
N LEU A 326 5.82 -8.38 -24.70
CA LEU A 326 5.23 -7.13 -24.21
C LEU A 326 5.08 -7.11 -22.69
N SER A 327 4.67 -8.22 -22.07
CA SER A 327 4.54 -8.32 -20.62
C SER A 327 5.89 -8.15 -19.91
N SER A 328 6.97 -8.65 -20.53
CA SER A 328 8.34 -8.59 -20.01
C SER A 328 8.96 -7.19 -20.02
N ILE A 329 8.34 -6.24 -20.72
CA ILE A 329 8.67 -4.80 -20.62
C ILE A 329 7.63 -4.03 -19.80
N GLY A 330 6.79 -4.73 -19.03
CA GLY A 330 5.77 -4.13 -18.16
C GLY A 330 4.55 -3.57 -18.91
N GLN A 331 4.29 -4.06 -20.12
CA GLN A 331 3.14 -3.68 -20.96
C GLN A 331 2.12 -4.85 -21.05
N TYR A 332 1.25 -4.81 -22.06
CA TYR A 332 0.12 -5.73 -22.22
C TYR A 332 -0.82 -5.69 -21.00
N ASN A 333 -1.00 -6.80 -20.29
CA ASN A 333 -1.84 -6.92 -19.11
C ASN A 333 -1.05 -6.87 -17.79
N THR A 334 0.26 -6.63 -17.85
CA THR A 334 1.07 -6.49 -16.64
C THR A 334 0.67 -5.21 -15.91
N ARG A 335 0.24 -5.32 -14.65
CA ARG A 335 -0.16 -4.16 -13.84
C ARG A 335 0.37 -4.27 -12.43
N ALA A 336 0.82 -3.17 -11.86
CA ALA A 336 1.37 -3.11 -10.51
C ALA A 336 0.83 -1.92 -9.71
N THR A 337 0.69 -2.11 -8.40
CA THR A 337 0.55 -0.99 -7.46
C THR A 337 1.92 -0.38 -7.16
N PRO A 338 2.01 0.90 -6.75
CA PRO A 338 3.25 1.48 -6.24
C PRO A 338 3.86 0.68 -5.09
N LEU A 339 3.04 0.19 -4.16
CA LEU A 339 3.52 -0.69 -3.08
C LEU A 339 4.19 -1.96 -3.62
N GLN A 340 3.60 -2.63 -4.62
CA GLN A 340 4.19 -3.82 -5.24
C GLN A 340 5.54 -3.52 -5.89
N MET A 341 5.66 -2.37 -6.59
CA MET A 341 6.92 -1.99 -7.21
C MET A 341 7.97 -1.53 -6.19
N ALA A 342 7.56 -0.99 -5.04
CA ALA A 342 8.47 -0.75 -3.93
C ALA A 342 8.99 -2.06 -3.33
N MET A 343 8.15 -3.11 -3.26
CA MET A 343 8.56 -4.45 -2.85
C MET A 343 9.59 -5.07 -3.82
N VAL A 344 9.45 -4.82 -5.13
CA VAL A 344 10.44 -5.25 -6.14
C VAL A 344 11.81 -4.61 -5.88
N ALA A 345 11.85 -3.29 -5.66
CA ALA A 345 13.10 -2.59 -5.35
C ALA A 345 13.68 -3.02 -3.99
N ALA A 346 12.82 -3.20 -2.97
CA ALA A 346 13.21 -3.69 -1.66
C ALA A 346 13.85 -5.09 -1.74
N ALA A 347 13.33 -5.98 -2.60
CA ALA A 347 13.90 -7.30 -2.78
C ALA A 347 15.28 -7.28 -3.42
N VAL A 348 15.54 -6.40 -4.38
CA VAL A 348 16.89 -6.21 -4.92
C VAL A 348 17.84 -5.74 -3.81
N ALA A 349 17.39 -4.78 -2.99
CA ALA A 349 18.15 -4.23 -1.88
C ALA A 349 18.44 -5.26 -0.76
N ASP A 350 17.49 -6.15 -0.45
CA ASP A 350 17.57 -7.16 0.62
C ASP A 350 18.03 -8.56 0.12
N GLY A 351 18.92 -8.59 -0.88
CA GLY A 351 19.56 -9.84 -1.32
C GLY A 351 18.61 -10.85 -1.98
N GLY A 352 17.55 -10.36 -2.61
CA GLY A 352 16.54 -11.16 -3.31
C GLY A 352 15.36 -11.58 -2.45
N GLN A 353 15.29 -11.14 -1.19
CA GLN A 353 14.21 -11.46 -0.26
C GLN A 353 13.09 -10.42 -0.32
N VAL A 354 11.86 -10.86 -0.53
CA VAL A 354 10.67 -10.03 -0.38
C VAL A 354 10.08 -10.28 1.00
N ARG A 355 10.08 -9.25 1.83
CA ARG A 355 9.42 -9.24 3.14
C ARG A 355 7.99 -8.73 2.99
N GLU A 356 7.05 -9.38 3.67
CA GLU A 356 5.67 -8.90 3.65
C GLU A 356 5.57 -7.52 4.33
N PRO A 357 5.08 -6.48 3.62
CA PRO A 357 5.08 -5.14 4.16
C PRO A 357 4.06 -5.00 5.30
N TYR A 358 4.30 -4.07 6.22
CA TYR A 358 3.40 -3.79 7.32
C TYR A 358 3.39 -2.31 7.71
N LEU A 359 2.22 -1.84 8.17
CA LEU A 359 1.96 -0.42 8.46
C LEU A 359 1.87 -0.10 9.95
N VAL A 360 1.48 -1.08 10.76
CA VAL A 360 1.31 -0.95 12.22
C VAL A 360 2.51 -1.58 12.90
N GLU A 361 3.28 -0.79 13.63
CA GLU A 361 4.42 -1.27 14.41
C GLU A 361 3.94 -1.99 15.67
N ARG A 362 3.06 -1.32 16.42
CA ARG A 362 2.48 -1.82 17.66
C ARG A 362 1.21 -1.08 18.00
N THR A 363 0.39 -1.69 18.84
CA THR A 363 -0.77 -1.05 19.47
C THR A 363 -0.49 -0.87 20.96
N VAL A 364 -0.94 0.24 21.53
CA VAL A 364 -0.68 0.59 22.93
C VAL A 364 -1.95 1.02 23.64
N ARG A 365 -2.01 0.84 24.96
CA ARG A 365 -3.07 1.44 25.78
C ARG A 365 -2.82 2.94 25.92
N ARG A 366 -3.84 3.70 26.32
CA ARG A 366 -3.78 5.15 26.60
C ARG A 366 -2.78 5.57 27.72
N GLY A 367 -2.02 4.62 28.27
CA GLY A 367 -0.92 4.84 29.23
C GLY A 367 0.46 4.43 28.70
N GLY A 368 0.57 4.07 27.42
CA GLY A 368 1.82 3.68 26.76
C GLY A 368 2.19 2.20 26.85
N GLU A 369 1.44 1.40 27.61
CA GLU A 369 1.68 -0.04 27.71
C GLU A 369 1.36 -0.73 26.38
N THR A 370 2.27 -1.58 25.90
CA THR A 370 2.10 -2.29 24.62
C THR A 370 1.05 -3.40 24.76
N VAL A 371 0.09 -3.41 23.84
CA VAL A 371 -0.97 -4.41 23.73
C VAL A 371 -0.51 -5.52 22.80
N ALA A 372 -0.04 -5.16 21.61
CA ALA A 372 0.52 -6.08 20.63
C ALA A 372 1.62 -5.39 19.83
N THR A 373 2.62 -6.16 19.43
CA THR A 373 3.68 -5.73 18.48
C THR A 373 3.58 -6.60 17.25
N THR A 374 3.82 -6.02 16.07
CA THR A 374 3.88 -6.79 14.83
C THR A 374 5.10 -7.72 14.87
N GLY A 375 4.83 -9.03 14.81
CA GLY A 375 5.85 -10.08 14.89
C GLY A 375 6.55 -10.35 13.54
N PRO A 376 7.44 -11.36 13.51
CA PRO A 376 8.12 -11.78 12.29
C PRO A 376 7.14 -12.09 11.16
N ARG A 377 7.46 -11.63 9.95
CA ARG A 377 6.60 -11.75 8.78
C ARG A 377 7.16 -12.78 7.79
N PRO A 378 6.30 -13.41 6.97
CA PRO A 378 6.74 -14.26 5.87
C PRO A 378 7.76 -13.55 4.98
N VAL A 379 8.83 -14.27 4.68
CA VAL A 379 9.84 -13.87 3.71
C VAL A 379 9.79 -14.87 2.56
N ARG A 380 9.75 -14.36 1.34
CA ARG A 380 9.80 -15.17 0.12
C ARG A 380 11.07 -14.82 -0.66
N GLN A 381 11.75 -15.80 -1.23
CA GLN A 381 12.91 -15.56 -2.09
C GLN A 381 12.42 -15.30 -3.52
N ALA A 382 12.63 -14.10 -4.04
CA ALA A 382 12.22 -13.70 -5.38
C ALA A 382 13.30 -13.99 -6.45
N MET A 383 14.58 -13.90 -6.06
CA MET A 383 15.73 -14.20 -6.92
C MET A 383 16.90 -14.74 -6.10
N ARG A 384 17.91 -15.36 -6.71
CA ARG A 384 19.10 -15.81 -5.98
C ARG A 384 19.90 -14.62 -5.39
N PRO A 385 20.61 -14.79 -4.26
CA PRO A 385 21.45 -13.72 -3.70
C PRO A 385 22.51 -13.19 -4.67
N GLY A 386 23.11 -14.05 -5.49
CA GLY A 386 24.07 -13.63 -6.54
C GLY A 386 23.41 -12.75 -7.61
N THR A 387 22.20 -13.11 -8.05
CA THR A 387 21.40 -12.31 -8.96
C THR A 387 21.03 -10.97 -8.35
N ALA A 388 20.67 -10.92 -7.07
CA ALA A 388 20.40 -9.67 -6.37
C ALA A 388 21.62 -8.74 -6.32
N ALA A 389 22.83 -9.28 -6.15
CA ALA A 389 24.06 -8.48 -6.21
C ALA A 389 24.28 -7.85 -7.61
N LEU A 390 24.11 -8.63 -8.67
CA LEU A 390 24.18 -8.12 -10.05
C LEU A 390 23.07 -7.10 -10.34
N MET A 391 21.85 -7.32 -9.82
CA MET A 391 20.75 -6.37 -9.97
C MET A 391 21.00 -5.05 -9.23
N LYS A 392 21.66 -5.07 -8.07
CA LYS A 392 22.09 -3.84 -7.39
C LYS A 392 23.05 -3.04 -8.26
N GLU A 393 24.06 -3.71 -8.84
CA GLU A 393 25.02 -3.10 -9.76
C GLU A 393 24.31 -2.45 -10.96
N LEU A 394 23.47 -3.21 -11.67
CA LEU A 394 22.68 -2.71 -12.80
C LEU A 394 21.80 -1.51 -12.43
N MET A 395 21.16 -1.53 -11.26
CA MET A 395 20.34 -0.42 -10.78
C MET A 395 21.17 0.80 -10.39
N THR A 396 22.37 0.62 -9.83
CA THR A 396 23.30 1.71 -9.54
C THR A 396 23.79 2.37 -10.83
N ASP A 397 24.13 1.59 -11.85
CA ASP A 397 24.57 2.11 -13.16
C ASP A 397 23.53 3.00 -13.83
N VAL A 398 22.24 2.68 -13.69
CA VAL A 398 21.15 3.55 -14.17
C VAL A 398 21.20 4.94 -13.54
N VAL A 399 21.63 5.06 -12.28
CA VAL A 399 21.69 6.33 -11.56
C VAL A 399 23.02 7.05 -11.78
N THR A 400 24.13 6.33 -11.90
CA THR A 400 25.45 6.95 -12.12
C THR A 400 25.66 7.35 -13.58
N GLU A 401 25.24 6.50 -14.51
CA GLU A 401 25.56 6.61 -15.93
C GLU A 401 24.30 6.72 -16.81
N GLY A 402 23.17 6.14 -16.39
CA GLY A 402 21.98 6.03 -17.23
C GLY A 402 20.89 7.10 -17.05
N THR A 403 19.65 6.64 -17.22
CA THR A 403 18.44 7.48 -17.26
C THR A 403 17.98 8.00 -15.89
N GLY A 404 18.56 7.50 -14.79
CA GLY A 404 18.15 7.75 -13.42
C GLY A 404 18.97 8.80 -12.66
N ARG A 405 19.88 9.54 -13.33
CA ARG A 405 20.83 10.47 -12.70
C ARG A 405 20.24 11.48 -11.73
N ASN A 406 19.01 11.93 -11.96
CA ASN A 406 18.30 12.86 -11.08
C ASN A 406 17.95 12.26 -9.69
N ALA A 407 18.12 10.94 -9.51
CA ALA A 407 17.94 10.27 -8.23
C ALA A 407 19.21 10.28 -7.34
N ALA A 408 20.36 10.69 -7.86
CA ALA A 408 21.64 10.60 -7.14
C ALA A 408 21.65 11.43 -5.85
N ILE A 409 22.22 10.86 -4.79
CA ILE A 409 22.36 11.48 -3.46
C ILE A 409 23.85 11.49 -3.10
N PRO A 410 24.47 12.66 -2.87
CA PRO A 410 25.83 12.72 -2.36
C PRO A 410 25.93 12.02 -0.99
N GLY A 411 26.97 11.20 -0.80
CA GLY A 411 27.17 10.42 0.44
C GLY A 411 26.31 9.16 0.56
N ALA A 412 25.73 8.69 -0.56
CA ALA A 412 24.95 7.47 -0.61
C ALA A 412 25.07 6.75 -1.96
N VAL A 413 25.00 5.43 -1.93
CA VAL A 413 24.80 4.60 -3.10
C VAL A 413 23.30 4.50 -3.38
N VAL A 414 22.89 4.89 -4.59
CA VAL A 414 21.50 4.84 -5.03
C VAL A 414 21.41 3.91 -6.24
N GLY A 415 20.49 2.95 -6.19
CA GLY A 415 20.09 2.16 -7.35
C GLY A 415 18.68 2.53 -7.79
N GLY A 416 18.41 2.55 -9.09
CA GLY A 416 17.08 2.83 -9.60
C GLY A 416 16.77 2.29 -10.98
N LYS A 417 15.52 2.44 -11.40
CA LYS A 417 15.06 2.20 -12.76
C LYS A 417 13.94 3.16 -13.11
N THR A 418 14.11 3.89 -14.21
CA THR A 418 13.03 4.70 -14.79
C THR A 418 12.04 3.83 -15.56
N GLY A 419 10.78 4.25 -15.55
CA GLY A 419 9.75 3.75 -16.44
C GLY A 419 8.91 4.89 -17.00
N THR A 420 8.58 4.78 -18.27
CA THR A 420 7.53 5.55 -18.92
C THR A 420 6.55 4.53 -19.46
N ALA A 421 5.30 4.53 -18.98
CA ALA A 421 4.31 3.57 -19.42
C ALA A 421 3.24 4.25 -20.28
N GLN A 422 3.14 3.82 -21.53
CA GLN A 422 2.09 4.27 -22.46
C GLN A 422 0.73 3.72 -22.03
N HIS A 423 -0.34 4.48 -22.21
CA HIS A 423 -1.70 4.00 -21.93
C HIS A 423 -2.75 4.61 -22.87
N GLY A 424 -3.96 4.05 -22.84
CA GLY A 424 -5.06 4.43 -23.74
C GLY A 424 -4.98 3.76 -25.12
N VAL A 425 -6.09 3.77 -25.85
CA VAL A 425 -6.15 3.19 -27.21
C VAL A 425 -5.21 3.97 -28.12
N GLY A 426 -4.26 3.29 -28.75
CA GLY A 426 -3.27 3.90 -29.64
C GLY A 426 -2.28 4.85 -28.93
N ASN A 427 -1.99 4.65 -27.64
CA ASN A 427 -1.09 5.50 -26.84
C ASN A 427 -1.51 6.97 -26.76
N THR A 428 -2.82 7.20 -26.83
CA THR A 428 -3.41 8.55 -26.77
C THR A 428 -3.44 9.11 -25.35
N GLY A 429 -3.37 8.25 -24.33
CA GLY A 429 -3.34 8.64 -22.93
C GLY A 429 -1.97 9.17 -22.50
N THR A 430 -1.98 10.07 -21.51
CA THR A 430 -0.79 10.64 -20.89
C THR A 430 0.12 9.58 -20.25
N PRO A 431 1.41 9.50 -20.60
CA PRO A 431 2.28 8.48 -20.02
C PRO A 431 2.35 8.53 -18.48
N TYR A 432 2.45 7.37 -17.84
CA TYR A 432 2.77 7.30 -16.41
C TYR A 432 4.28 7.38 -16.24
N ALA A 433 4.75 8.35 -15.45
CA ALA A 433 6.14 8.45 -15.06
C ALA A 433 6.37 7.59 -13.81
N TRP A 434 7.21 6.56 -13.96
CA TRP A 434 7.59 5.63 -12.91
C TRP A 434 9.06 5.78 -12.55
N PHE A 435 9.36 5.65 -11.26
CA PHE A 435 10.71 5.40 -10.79
C PHE A 435 10.68 4.44 -9.61
N VAL A 436 11.46 3.37 -9.68
CA VAL A 436 11.70 2.45 -8.56
C VAL A 436 13.16 2.56 -8.16
N SER A 437 13.44 2.54 -6.86
CA SER A 437 14.80 2.79 -6.37
C SER A 437 15.03 2.25 -4.96
N TRP A 438 16.29 2.18 -4.59
CA TRP A 438 16.75 1.95 -3.22
C TRP A 438 17.97 2.82 -2.94
N ALA A 439 18.23 3.09 -1.66
CA ALA A 439 19.42 3.82 -1.25
C ALA A 439 20.06 3.26 0.03
N GLN A 440 21.38 3.38 0.08
CA GLN A 440 22.24 3.04 1.21
C GLN A 440 23.19 4.22 1.44
N GLY A 441 23.16 4.83 2.63
CA GLY A 441 24.15 5.84 3.00
C GLY A 441 25.53 5.21 3.16
N ASP A 442 26.59 6.00 3.02
CA ASP A 442 27.97 5.50 3.10
C ASP A 442 28.29 4.84 4.46
N ASP A 443 27.64 5.30 5.54
CA ASP A 443 27.79 4.76 6.90
C ASP A 443 26.80 3.62 7.21
N ASP A 444 25.85 3.32 6.32
CA ASP A 444 24.88 2.25 6.53
C ASP A 444 25.47 0.89 6.12
N VAL A 445 25.22 -0.13 6.95
CA VAL A 445 25.65 -1.52 6.66
C VAL A 445 24.84 -2.15 5.51
N GLN A 446 23.61 -1.67 5.30
CA GLN A 446 22.68 -2.19 4.30
C GLN A 446 21.73 -1.08 3.81
N PRO A 447 21.07 -1.23 2.65
CA PRO A 447 20.10 -0.25 2.18
C PRO A 447 18.99 0.00 3.20
N ARG A 448 18.69 1.28 3.44
CA ARG A 448 17.73 1.73 4.47
C ARG A 448 16.32 1.94 3.92
N VAL A 449 16.21 2.11 2.60
CA VAL A 449 14.96 2.53 1.97
C VAL A 449 14.88 2.00 0.54
N ALA A 450 13.70 1.55 0.15
CA ALA A 450 13.29 1.30 -1.23
C ALA A 450 12.01 2.08 -1.53
N VAL A 451 11.96 2.77 -2.66
CA VAL A 451 10.88 3.69 -3.04
C VAL A 451 10.35 3.33 -4.41
N ALA A 452 9.03 3.42 -4.58
CA ALA A 452 8.38 3.48 -5.88
C ALA A 452 7.50 4.72 -5.98
N VAL A 453 7.66 5.46 -7.07
CA VAL A 453 6.91 6.67 -7.39
C VAL A 453 6.20 6.45 -8.72
N VAL A 454 4.92 6.81 -8.77
CA VAL A 454 4.15 6.95 -10.01
C VAL A 454 3.51 8.34 -10.07
N VAL A 455 3.65 9.00 -11.21
CA VAL A 455 2.99 10.28 -11.51
C VAL A 455 2.14 10.14 -12.76
N GLU A 456 0.89 10.57 -12.65
CA GLU A 456 -0.16 10.62 -13.66
C GLU A 456 -0.36 12.08 -14.12
N ASP A 457 0.65 12.72 -14.71
CA ASP A 457 0.56 14.16 -15.03
C ASP A 457 -0.07 14.44 -16.40
N ALA A 458 -1.38 14.63 -16.45
CA ALA A 458 -2.12 14.94 -17.68
C ALA A 458 -1.84 16.34 -18.28
N SER A 459 -1.13 17.22 -17.55
CA SER A 459 -0.98 18.64 -17.88
C SER A 459 0.41 19.06 -18.38
N ALA A 460 1.45 18.25 -18.15
CA ALA A 460 2.80 18.55 -18.61
C ALA A 460 3.00 18.25 -20.11
N HIS A 461 3.93 18.97 -20.75
CA HIS A 461 4.33 18.68 -22.13
C HIS A 461 4.85 17.24 -22.22
N ARG A 462 4.38 16.45 -23.19
CA ARG A 462 4.66 15.00 -23.31
C ARG A 462 6.14 14.61 -23.24
N GLY A 463 7.06 15.53 -23.59
CA GLY A 463 8.51 15.30 -23.51
C GLY A 463 9.12 15.41 -22.11
N GLU A 464 8.43 16.01 -21.15
CA GLU A 464 8.93 16.22 -19.77
C GLU A 464 8.43 15.14 -18.80
N ILE A 465 7.36 14.41 -19.15
CA ILE A 465 6.78 13.31 -18.35
C ILE A 465 7.60 12.03 -18.54
N THR A 466 8.83 12.04 -18.02
CA THR A 466 9.68 10.85 -17.96
C THR A 466 9.87 10.41 -16.52
N GLY A 467 10.11 9.11 -16.31
CA GLY A 467 10.46 8.59 -14.99
C GLY A 467 11.68 9.28 -14.37
N GLY A 468 12.67 9.67 -15.20
CA GLY A 468 13.86 10.40 -14.75
C GLY A 468 13.62 11.88 -14.47
N GLY A 469 12.68 12.53 -15.15
CA GLY A 469 12.35 13.95 -14.96
C GLY A 469 11.47 14.22 -13.75
N PHE A 470 10.38 13.48 -13.58
CA PHE A 470 9.39 13.74 -12.52
C PHE A 470 9.48 12.77 -11.35
N ALA A 471 9.56 11.46 -11.60
CA ALA A 471 9.46 10.48 -10.52
C ALA A 471 10.79 10.32 -9.75
N ALA A 472 11.94 10.43 -10.42
CA ALA A 472 13.26 10.29 -9.80
C ALA A 472 13.58 11.38 -8.75
N PRO A 473 13.32 12.69 -8.97
CA PRO A 473 13.53 13.70 -7.93
C PRO A 473 12.66 13.50 -6.68
N ILE A 474 11.41 13.02 -6.86
CA ILE A 474 10.53 12.70 -5.74
C ILE A 474 11.11 11.54 -4.94
N ALA A 475 11.53 10.47 -5.62
CA ALA A 475 12.18 9.34 -4.97
C ALA A 475 13.46 9.76 -4.23
N ARG A 476 14.28 10.64 -4.83
CA ARG A 476 15.47 11.21 -4.20
C ARG A 476 15.15 11.93 -2.89
N ALA A 477 14.12 12.79 -2.88
CA ALA A 477 13.71 13.52 -1.68
C ALA A 477 13.30 12.56 -0.55
N VAL A 478 12.52 11.53 -0.88
CA VAL A 478 12.08 10.51 0.07
C VAL A 478 13.26 9.68 0.59
N MET A 479 14.13 9.20 -0.29
CA MET A 479 15.30 8.42 0.10
C MET A 479 16.22 9.23 1.02
N ARG A 480 16.50 10.48 0.66
CA ARG A 480 17.31 11.39 1.47
C ARG A 480 16.68 11.63 2.85
N ALA A 481 15.37 11.86 2.91
CA ALA A 481 14.68 12.07 4.18
C ALA A 481 14.77 10.86 5.13
N VAL A 482 14.90 9.63 4.61
CA VAL A 482 15.14 8.44 5.42
C VAL A 482 16.61 8.31 5.83
N LEU A 483 17.54 8.60 4.92
CA LEU A 483 18.98 8.53 5.22
C LEU A 483 19.42 9.57 6.26
N ASP A 484 18.79 10.76 6.25
CA ASP A 484 19.06 11.85 7.20
C ASP A 484 18.37 11.64 8.57
N SER A 485 17.60 10.55 8.77
CA SER A 485 16.72 10.33 9.96
C SER A 485 17.24 9.39 11.04
#